data_AF-A0A093Y288-F1
#
_entry.id   AF-A0A093Y288-F1
#
_cell.length_a   1.000
_cell.length_b   1.000
_cell.length_c   1.000
_cell.angle_alpha   90.00
_cell.angle_beta   90.00
_cell.angle_gamma   90.00
#
_symmetry.space_group_name_H-M   'P 1'
#
loop_
_entity.id
_entity.type
_entity.pdbx_description
1 polymer ?
#
loop_
_entity_poly.entity_id
_entity_poly.type
_entity_poly.pdbx_seq_one_letter_code
_entity_poly.pdbx_strand_id
1 'polypeptide(L)'
;MDLFSKKDPAASYPINEDATLQATKVIYIKSGSEFGLSVFVTDVTDNFDGELDRLIGSGSESKLLIEKAKDAALKKPAMLEFHRSGRLSSNFTVKDTSNAVIAELSGPLLSLGRWTLGFVADSPHSDHDILVRPAGMMSRADEFVKDSIPYYWDILDGRKLCKLYKVMDGKRVEIAHFLGENARARDGVLLLDGEQLDEVVAELAAFKD
;
A
#
# COMPACT_ATOMS: atom_id res chain seq x y z
N MET A 1 -18.96 27.14 -14.33
CA MET A 1 -18.28 25.83 -14.48
C MET A 1 -17.39 25.65 -13.27
N ASP A 2 -17.87 24.89 -12.28
CA ASP A 2 -17.23 24.72 -10.98
C ASP A 2 -16.52 23.35 -10.89
N LEU A 3 -15.83 22.99 -11.98
CA LEU A 3 -15.13 21.70 -12.14
C LEU A 3 -13.88 21.59 -11.24
N PHE A 4 -13.49 22.68 -10.58
CA PHE A 4 -12.29 22.77 -9.75
C PHE A 4 -12.57 22.97 -8.25
N SER A 5 -13.84 23.04 -7.82
CA SER A 5 -14.19 23.31 -6.40
C SER A 5 -14.56 22.06 -5.59
N LYS A 6 -14.53 20.86 -6.19
CA LYS A 6 -14.73 19.62 -5.41
C LYS A 6 -13.56 19.47 -4.44
N LYS A 7 -13.85 19.83 -3.19
CA LYS A 7 -12.98 19.63 -2.04
C LYS A 7 -12.54 18.16 -2.02
N ASP A 8 -11.26 17.94 -1.80
CA ASP A 8 -10.69 16.60 -1.66
C ASP A 8 -11.56 15.80 -0.67
N PRO A 9 -12.17 14.67 -1.07
CA PRO A 9 -12.96 13.82 -0.19
C PRO A 9 -12.17 13.41 1.06
N ALA A 10 -10.87 13.18 0.94
CA ALA A 10 -10.00 12.93 2.08
C ALA A 10 -9.99 14.10 3.07
N ALA A 11 -10.03 15.34 2.58
CA ALA A 11 -10.10 16.55 3.40
C ALA A 11 -11.49 16.82 4.01
N SER A 12 -12.49 16.00 3.69
CA SER A 12 -13.80 16.03 4.37
C SER A 12 -13.77 15.29 5.71
N TYR A 13 -12.77 14.46 5.96
CA TYR A 13 -12.61 13.69 7.19
C TYR A 13 -11.36 14.15 7.95
N PRO A 14 -11.50 14.83 9.12
CA PRO A 14 -10.35 15.22 9.93
C PRO A 14 -9.57 13.99 10.41
N ILE A 15 -8.25 14.15 10.57
CA ILE A 15 -7.40 13.09 11.14
C ILE A 15 -7.71 12.97 12.63
N ASN A 16 -7.82 11.75 13.13
CA ASN A 16 -7.93 11.50 14.57
C ASN A 16 -6.53 11.55 15.19
N GLU A 17 -6.16 12.71 15.73
CA GLU A 17 -4.83 12.91 16.36
C GLU A 17 -4.64 12.07 17.64
N ASP A 18 -5.74 11.61 18.25
CA ASP A 18 -5.72 10.76 19.44
C ASP A 18 -5.44 9.29 19.12
N ALA A 19 -5.58 8.88 17.85
CA ALA A 19 -5.37 7.50 17.44
C ALA A 19 -3.92 7.27 17.01
N THR A 20 -3.29 6.27 17.62
CA THR A 20 -1.96 5.80 17.23
C THR A 20 -2.08 4.55 16.38
N LEU A 21 -1.24 4.44 15.34
CA LEU A 21 -1.13 3.23 14.53
C LEU A 21 -0.76 2.04 15.43
N GLN A 22 -1.59 0.99 15.43
CA GLN A 22 -1.34 -0.28 16.10
C GLN A 22 -0.84 -1.29 15.05
N ALA A 23 0.38 -1.09 14.55
CA ALA A 23 0.91 -1.96 13.51
C ALA A 23 1.13 -3.38 14.06
N THR A 24 0.48 -4.36 13.43
CA THR A 24 0.60 -5.79 13.74
C THR A 24 1.40 -6.55 12.69
N LYS A 25 1.69 -5.91 11.55
CA LYS A 25 2.51 -6.45 10.46
C LYS A 25 3.63 -5.50 10.05
N VAL A 26 4.79 -6.08 9.72
CA VAL A 26 5.91 -5.41 9.05
C VAL A 26 6.19 -6.15 7.76
N ILE A 27 6.00 -5.46 6.65
CA ILE A 27 6.11 -6.03 5.30
C ILE A 27 7.25 -5.35 4.57
N TYR A 28 8.16 -6.16 4.02
CA TYR A 28 9.22 -5.67 3.16
C TYR A 28 8.84 -5.77 1.69
N ILE A 29 9.07 -4.67 0.98
CA ILE A 29 8.79 -4.54 -0.43
C ILE A 29 10.12 -4.36 -1.15
N LYS A 30 10.36 -5.24 -2.12
CA LYS A 30 11.56 -5.23 -2.95
C LYS A 30 11.19 -5.22 -4.42
N SER A 31 11.57 -4.18 -5.14
CA SER A 31 11.51 -4.19 -6.60
C SER A 31 12.47 -5.23 -7.18
N GLY A 32 12.09 -5.82 -8.32
CA GLY A 32 13.01 -6.60 -9.15
C GLY A 32 14.19 -5.76 -9.66
N SER A 33 14.95 -6.27 -10.62
CA SER A 33 16.04 -5.49 -11.24
C SER A 33 15.57 -4.13 -11.79
N GLU A 34 16.47 -3.22 -12.18
CA GLU A 34 16.12 -1.87 -12.67
C GLU A 34 15.17 -1.82 -13.90
N PHE A 35 14.86 -2.98 -14.50
CA PHE A 35 13.86 -3.18 -15.55
C PHE A 35 12.70 -4.11 -15.13
N GLY A 36 12.64 -4.42 -13.85
CA GLY A 36 11.82 -5.43 -13.24
C GLY A 36 10.35 -5.12 -13.43
N LEU A 37 9.68 -6.02 -14.13
CA LEU A 37 8.23 -6.07 -14.17
C LEU A 37 7.67 -6.59 -12.83
N SER A 38 8.52 -7.10 -11.93
CA SER A 38 8.09 -7.72 -10.69
C SER A 38 8.44 -6.88 -9.47
N VAL A 39 7.53 -6.84 -8.50
CA VAL A 39 7.76 -6.41 -7.11
C VAL A 39 7.51 -7.60 -6.21
N PHE A 40 8.41 -7.84 -5.27
CA PHE A 40 8.35 -8.96 -4.34
C PHE A 40 8.03 -8.45 -2.94
N VAL A 41 7.16 -9.18 -2.26
CA VAL A 41 6.70 -8.84 -0.93
C VAL A 41 7.04 -9.97 0.03
N THR A 42 7.59 -9.61 1.18
CA THR A 42 7.98 -10.54 2.23
C THR A 42 7.44 -10.05 3.56
N ASP A 43 6.69 -10.90 4.25
CA ASP A 43 6.34 -10.68 5.66
C ASP A 43 7.59 -10.88 6.53
N VAL A 44 7.97 -9.82 7.25
CA VAL A 44 9.12 -9.78 8.15
C VAL A 44 8.70 -9.45 9.59
N THR A 45 7.41 -9.54 9.91
CA THR A 45 6.82 -9.11 11.19
C THR A 45 7.58 -9.66 12.39
N ASP A 46 7.83 -10.97 12.40
CA ASP A 46 8.53 -11.69 13.48
C ASP A 46 9.93 -11.14 13.82
N ASN A 47 10.53 -10.34 12.94
CA ASN A 47 11.88 -9.81 13.08
C ASN A 47 11.94 -8.43 13.74
N PHE A 48 10.78 -7.88 14.14
CA PHE A 48 10.66 -6.50 14.61
C PHE A 48 9.90 -6.36 15.95
N ASP A 49 9.69 -7.45 16.70
CA ASP A 49 9.04 -7.42 18.03
C ASP A 49 9.70 -6.39 18.96
N GLY A 50 8.93 -5.38 19.37
CA GLY A 50 9.34 -4.31 20.27
C GLY A 50 10.12 -3.15 19.63
N GLU A 51 10.40 -3.19 18.32
CA GLU A 51 11.02 -2.07 17.57
C GLU A 51 10.03 -1.33 16.66
N LEU A 52 8.79 -1.83 16.51
CA LEU A 52 7.72 -1.22 15.70
C LEU A 52 7.43 0.25 16.10
N ASP A 53 7.29 0.54 17.39
CA ASP A 53 7.00 1.90 17.86
C ASP A 53 8.12 2.89 17.51
N ARG A 54 9.36 2.40 17.38
CA ARG A 54 10.50 3.24 16.97
C ARG A 54 10.45 3.57 15.48
N LEU A 55 9.97 2.65 14.65
CA LEU A 55 9.77 2.86 13.21
C LEU A 55 8.71 3.94 12.93
N ILE A 56 7.73 4.08 13.83
CA ILE A 56 6.66 5.08 13.70
C ILE A 56 7.17 6.51 14.00
N GLY A 57 8.25 6.67 14.79
CA GLY A 57 8.68 7.97 15.35
C GLY A 57 10.01 8.56 14.86
N SER A 58 10.84 7.85 14.07
CA SER A 58 12.21 8.30 13.79
C SER A 58 12.35 9.16 12.52
N GLY A 59 12.91 10.37 12.67
CA GLY A 59 13.45 11.18 11.57
C GLY A 59 14.99 11.07 11.45
N SER A 60 15.48 11.17 10.21
CA SER A 60 16.87 10.97 9.71
C SER A 60 17.39 9.51 9.59
N GLU A 61 16.56 8.51 9.93
CA GLU A 61 16.92 7.10 10.14
C GLU A 61 16.26 6.11 9.17
N SER A 62 16.30 6.40 7.88
CA SER A 62 16.17 5.40 6.80
C SER A 62 17.32 4.38 6.79
N LYS A 63 18.00 4.07 7.90
CA LYS A 63 19.36 3.51 7.86
C LYS A 63 19.38 1.97 7.85
N LEU A 64 19.69 1.25 6.78
CA LEU A 64 19.43 1.46 5.35
C LEU A 64 18.16 0.65 5.00
N LEU A 65 16.99 1.29 5.08
CA LEU A 65 15.61 0.75 5.12
C LEU A 65 15.44 -0.53 5.94
N ILE A 66 15.26 -0.33 7.24
CA ILE A 66 16.25 -0.71 8.26
C ILE A 66 16.94 -2.07 7.98
N GLU A 67 18.23 -1.93 7.60
CA GLU A 67 19.10 -2.81 6.79
C GLU A 67 18.39 -3.84 5.90
N LYS A 68 17.63 -3.29 4.95
CA LYS A 68 16.79 -3.90 3.91
C LYS A 68 15.86 -4.97 4.46
N ALA A 69 15.04 -4.50 5.40
CA ALA A 69 14.18 -5.26 6.30
C ALA A 69 14.91 -6.42 6.99
N LYS A 70 16.09 -6.07 7.50
CA LYS A 70 17.15 -6.91 8.06
C LYS A 70 17.47 -8.14 7.18
N ASP A 71 17.72 -7.80 5.93
CA ASP A 71 18.09 -8.60 4.76
C ASP A 71 16.99 -9.56 4.27
N ALA A 72 15.81 -8.96 4.02
CA ALA A 72 14.53 -9.62 3.73
C ALA A 72 14.32 -10.81 4.66
N ALA A 73 14.49 -10.50 5.95
CA ALA A 73 14.61 -11.39 7.09
C ALA A 73 15.26 -12.74 6.77
N LEU A 74 16.42 -12.66 6.10
CA LEU A 74 17.32 -13.74 5.66
C LEU A 74 16.65 -14.85 4.84
N LYS A 75 15.91 -14.41 3.81
CA LYS A 75 15.63 -15.16 2.56
C LYS A 75 14.54 -16.23 2.66
N LYS A 76 13.54 -16.02 3.51
CA LYS A 76 12.21 -16.58 3.24
C LYS A 76 11.82 -16.29 1.78
N PRO A 77 11.14 -17.21 1.07
CA PRO A 77 10.60 -16.90 -0.25
C PRO A 77 9.62 -15.73 -0.12
N ALA A 78 9.54 -14.92 -1.19
CA ALA A 78 8.54 -13.87 -1.27
C ALA A 78 7.15 -14.51 -1.08
N MET A 79 6.35 -13.91 -0.20
CA MET A 79 4.97 -14.33 0.02
C MET A 79 4.14 -14.01 -1.22
N LEU A 80 4.42 -12.86 -1.83
CA LEU A 80 3.74 -12.39 -3.02
C LEU A 80 4.71 -11.87 -4.07
N GLU A 81 4.37 -12.12 -5.34
CA GLU A 81 4.98 -11.49 -6.50
C GLU A 81 3.93 -10.69 -7.27
N PHE A 82 4.15 -9.39 -7.41
CA PHE A 82 3.38 -8.48 -8.24
C PHE A 82 4.07 -8.35 -9.59
N HIS A 83 3.54 -9.01 -10.62
CA HIS A 83 4.11 -9.04 -11.95
C HIS A 83 3.32 -8.17 -12.94
N ARG A 84 3.97 -7.15 -13.48
CA ARG A 84 3.47 -6.24 -14.52
C ARG A 84 3.56 -6.90 -15.89
N SER A 85 2.47 -6.93 -16.66
CA SER A 85 2.46 -7.64 -17.97
C SER A 85 3.36 -7.03 -19.05
N GLY A 86 3.96 -5.86 -18.80
CA GLY A 86 4.89 -5.20 -19.72
C GLY A 86 5.24 -3.78 -19.26
N ARG A 87 6.30 -3.21 -19.83
CA ARG A 87 6.87 -1.92 -19.40
C ARG A 87 5.89 -0.75 -19.47
N LEU A 88 4.91 -0.81 -20.38
CA LEU A 88 3.88 0.20 -20.56
C LEU A 88 2.51 -0.25 -20.03
N SER A 89 2.40 -1.46 -19.47
CA SER A 89 1.13 -2.00 -18.98
C SER A 89 0.78 -1.38 -17.62
N SER A 90 -0.46 -0.98 -17.40
CA SER A 90 -0.98 -0.61 -16.07
C SER A 90 -1.50 -1.82 -15.28
N ASN A 91 -1.35 -3.03 -15.84
CA ASN A 91 -1.88 -4.25 -15.24
C ASN A 91 -0.79 -5.02 -14.52
N PHE A 92 -1.13 -5.50 -13.32
CA PHE A 92 -0.32 -6.37 -12.49
C PHE A 92 -1.10 -7.64 -12.15
N THR A 93 -0.39 -8.75 -12.10
CA THR A 93 -0.88 -10.03 -11.56
C THR A 93 -0.18 -10.27 -10.22
N VAL A 94 -0.92 -10.69 -9.20
CA VAL A 94 -0.37 -11.04 -7.90
C VAL A 94 -0.35 -12.55 -7.78
N LYS A 95 0.81 -13.10 -7.46
CA LYS A 95 1.01 -14.53 -7.28
C LYS A 95 1.48 -14.86 -5.88
N ASP A 96 1.05 -16.01 -5.38
CA ASP A 96 1.48 -16.55 -4.09
C ASP A 96 2.77 -17.40 -4.20
N THR A 97 3.18 -17.99 -3.08
CA THR A 97 4.32 -18.92 -3.02
C THR A 97 4.16 -20.18 -3.88
N SER A 98 2.92 -20.55 -4.24
CA SER A 98 2.59 -21.66 -5.15
C SER A 98 2.66 -21.26 -6.63
N ASN A 99 2.98 -19.99 -6.92
CA ASN A 99 2.91 -19.37 -8.25
C ASN A 99 1.48 -19.37 -8.84
N ALA A 100 0.46 -19.51 -8.00
CA ALA A 100 -0.94 -19.35 -8.37
C ALA A 100 -1.30 -17.86 -8.37
N VAL A 101 -2.06 -17.41 -9.37
CA VAL A 101 -2.58 -16.04 -9.40
C VAL A 101 -3.70 -15.95 -8.36
N ILE A 102 -3.59 -15.02 -7.43
CA ILE A 102 -4.59 -14.81 -6.37
C ILE A 102 -5.36 -13.50 -6.54
N ALA A 103 -4.77 -12.52 -7.24
CA ALA A 103 -5.38 -11.24 -7.52
C ALA A 103 -4.81 -10.59 -8.79
N GLU A 104 -5.54 -9.64 -9.34
CA GLU A 104 -5.15 -8.83 -10.49
C GLU A 104 -5.45 -7.37 -10.21
N LEU A 105 -4.50 -6.49 -10.53
CA LEU A 105 -4.71 -5.06 -10.59
C LEU A 105 -4.79 -4.66 -12.06
N SER A 106 -5.93 -4.12 -12.46
CA SER A 106 -6.14 -3.61 -13.82
C SER A 106 -6.42 -2.12 -13.77
N GLY A 107 -5.84 -1.36 -14.69
CA GLY A 107 -6.02 0.09 -14.71
C GLY A 107 -5.89 0.66 -16.11
N PRO A 108 -6.28 1.93 -16.30
CA PRO A 108 -6.06 2.63 -17.55
C PRO A 108 -4.58 2.95 -17.70
N LEU A 109 -4.13 3.02 -18.96
CA LEU A 109 -2.77 3.42 -19.33
C LEU A 109 -2.40 4.83 -18.82
N LEU A 110 -3.38 5.68 -18.53
CA LEU A 110 -3.21 7.03 -18.03
C LEU A 110 -3.69 7.11 -16.59
N SER A 111 -2.89 7.77 -15.73
CA SER A 111 -3.03 7.88 -14.27
C SER A 111 -4.27 8.65 -13.76
N LEU A 112 -5.27 8.90 -14.61
CA LEU A 112 -6.48 9.66 -14.28
C LEU A 112 -7.73 8.80 -14.17
N GLY A 113 -7.59 7.47 -14.22
CA GLY A 113 -8.75 6.58 -14.19
C GLY A 113 -8.88 5.76 -12.91
N ARG A 114 -9.75 4.75 -12.98
CA ARG A 114 -10.03 3.84 -11.87
C ARG A 114 -9.23 2.58 -12.06
N TRP A 115 -8.59 2.12 -11.00
CA TRP A 115 -7.98 0.82 -10.94
C TRP A 115 -8.95 -0.16 -10.28
N THR A 116 -9.00 -1.36 -10.81
CA THR A 116 -9.79 -2.46 -10.26
C THR A 116 -8.84 -3.50 -9.71
N LEU A 117 -8.98 -3.79 -8.42
CA LEU A 117 -8.35 -4.91 -7.73
C LEU A 117 -9.33 -6.07 -7.78
N GLY A 118 -9.08 -7.03 -8.66
CA GLY A 118 -9.87 -8.26 -8.77
C GLY A 118 -9.21 -9.39 -8.00
N PHE A 119 -10.03 -10.28 -7.44
CA PHE A 119 -9.58 -11.46 -6.70
C PHE A 119 -10.16 -12.72 -7.34
N VAL A 120 -9.45 -13.84 -7.20
CA VAL A 120 -9.98 -15.12 -7.68
C VAL A 120 -11.23 -15.54 -6.89
N ALA A 121 -12.03 -16.44 -7.47
CA ALA A 121 -13.19 -17.00 -6.77
C ALA A 121 -12.77 -17.65 -5.44
N ASP A 122 -13.57 -17.42 -4.40
CA ASP A 122 -13.33 -17.91 -3.04
C ASP A 122 -11.99 -17.44 -2.43
N SER A 123 -11.47 -16.30 -2.89
CA SER A 123 -10.25 -15.70 -2.33
C SER A 123 -10.45 -15.34 -0.85
N PRO A 124 -9.46 -15.66 0.01
CA PRO A 124 -9.52 -15.27 1.43
C PRO A 124 -9.32 -13.76 1.65
N HIS A 125 -8.86 -13.02 0.64
CA HIS A 125 -8.49 -11.60 0.75
C HIS A 125 -9.68 -10.65 0.51
N SER A 126 -10.57 -11.02 -0.42
CA SER A 126 -11.79 -10.27 -0.73
C SER A 126 -12.73 -11.14 -1.58
N ASP A 127 -14.03 -11.02 -1.34
CA ASP A 127 -15.09 -11.67 -2.12
C ASP A 127 -15.61 -10.79 -3.29
N HIS A 128 -15.11 -9.57 -3.41
CA HIS A 128 -15.49 -8.62 -4.45
C HIS A 128 -14.31 -7.76 -4.93
N ASP A 129 -14.49 -7.19 -6.12
CA ASP A 129 -13.55 -6.24 -6.70
C ASP A 129 -13.49 -4.94 -5.89
N ILE A 130 -12.29 -4.43 -5.66
CA ILE A 130 -12.06 -3.15 -4.99
C ILE A 130 -11.67 -2.10 -6.03
N LEU A 131 -12.40 -0.99 -6.03
CA LEU A 131 -12.14 0.14 -6.93
C LEU A 131 -11.26 1.17 -6.24
N VAL A 132 -10.07 1.38 -6.79
CA VAL A 132 -9.12 2.42 -6.34
C VAL A 132 -9.15 3.57 -7.32
N ARG A 133 -9.17 4.80 -6.83
CA ARG A 133 -9.14 6.01 -7.67
C ARG A 133 -8.44 7.16 -6.96
N PRO A 134 -7.96 8.18 -7.67
CA PRO A 134 -7.49 9.40 -7.02
C PRO A 134 -8.65 10.04 -6.25
N ALA A 135 -8.42 10.48 -5.01
CA ALA A 135 -9.44 11.13 -4.20
C ALA A 135 -9.92 12.45 -4.86
N GLY A 136 -9.04 13.09 -5.65
CA GLY A 136 -9.40 14.25 -6.46
C GLY A 136 -8.40 14.49 -7.59
N MET A 137 -8.78 15.34 -8.54
CA MET A 137 -7.98 15.61 -9.76
C MET A 137 -6.57 16.14 -9.47
N MET A 138 -6.39 16.81 -8.32
CA MET A 138 -5.11 17.34 -7.84
C MET A 138 -4.74 16.76 -6.47
N SER A 139 -5.49 15.75 -6.00
CA SER A 139 -5.23 15.15 -4.70
C SER A 139 -3.94 14.34 -4.74
N ARG A 140 -3.22 14.38 -3.62
CA ARG A 140 -2.10 13.47 -3.35
C ARG A 140 -2.58 12.23 -2.58
N ALA A 141 -3.88 12.01 -2.52
CA ALA A 141 -4.48 10.86 -1.89
C ALA A 141 -5.21 10.00 -2.92
N ASP A 142 -5.15 8.70 -2.69
CA ASP A 142 -5.96 7.73 -3.40
C ASP A 142 -7.00 7.14 -2.46
N GLU A 143 -8.20 6.91 -2.97
CA GLU A 143 -9.30 6.37 -2.20
C GLU A 143 -9.80 5.04 -2.76
N PHE A 144 -10.23 4.19 -1.85
CA PHE A 144 -10.96 2.97 -2.14
C PHE A 144 -11.97 2.69 -1.02
N VAL A 145 -12.91 1.80 -1.28
CA VAL A 145 -13.91 1.37 -0.30
C VAL A 145 -13.79 -0.14 -0.16
N LYS A 146 -13.67 -0.63 1.08
CA LYS A 146 -13.73 -2.04 1.42
C LYS A 146 -14.76 -2.22 2.54
N ASP A 147 -15.69 -3.16 2.37
CA ASP A 147 -16.73 -3.48 3.35
C ASP A 147 -17.54 -2.24 3.79
N SER A 148 -17.86 -1.37 2.83
CA SER A 148 -18.53 -0.07 3.03
C SER A 148 -17.74 0.99 3.82
N ILE A 149 -16.47 0.73 4.10
CA ILE A 149 -15.59 1.66 4.82
C ILE A 149 -14.66 2.36 3.82
N PRO A 150 -14.61 3.70 3.80
CA PRO A 150 -13.65 4.45 2.99
C PRO A 150 -12.23 4.37 3.55
N TYR A 151 -11.27 4.20 2.65
CA TYR A 151 -9.84 4.21 2.93
C TYR A 151 -9.13 5.24 2.05
N TYR A 152 -8.07 5.85 2.59
CA TYR A 152 -7.30 6.91 1.94
C TYR A 152 -5.79 6.67 2.07
N TRP A 153 -5.10 6.49 0.95
CA TRP A 153 -3.64 6.48 0.86
C TRP A 153 -3.12 7.89 0.62
N ASP A 154 -2.65 8.58 1.65
CA ASP A 154 -2.03 9.90 1.52
C ASP A 154 -0.55 9.75 1.13
N ILE A 155 -0.16 10.37 0.02
CA ILE A 155 1.23 10.40 -0.47
C ILE A 155 1.94 11.64 0.07
N LEU A 156 2.93 11.40 0.93
CA LEU A 156 3.76 12.39 1.61
C LEU A 156 5.23 12.28 1.15
N ASP A 157 6.01 13.34 1.34
CA ASP A 157 7.45 13.42 0.98
C ASP A 157 7.84 12.76 -0.36
N GLY A 158 7.04 12.98 -1.41
CA GLY A 158 7.30 12.45 -2.74
C GLY A 158 7.30 10.91 -2.83
N ARG A 159 6.41 10.22 -2.10
CA ARG A 159 6.31 8.74 -1.99
C ARG A 159 7.35 8.07 -1.10
N LYS A 160 8.28 8.83 -0.52
CA LYS A 160 9.12 8.29 0.56
C LYS A 160 8.33 7.96 1.82
N LEU A 161 7.16 8.59 1.95
CA LEU A 161 6.26 8.40 3.07
C LEU A 161 4.84 8.30 2.53
N CYS A 162 4.16 7.20 2.75
CA CYS A 162 2.73 7.11 2.48
C CYS A 162 2.00 6.65 3.74
N LYS A 163 0.80 7.16 3.98
CA LYS A 163 -0.02 6.76 5.12
C LYS A 163 -1.40 6.31 4.65
N LEU A 164 -1.86 5.18 5.16
CA LEU A 164 -3.19 4.68 4.91
C LEU A 164 -4.09 5.02 6.09
N TYR A 165 -5.22 5.63 5.78
CA TYR A 165 -6.24 5.95 6.76
C TYR A 165 -7.52 5.18 6.48
N LYS A 166 -8.16 4.72 7.55
CA LYS A 166 -9.53 4.20 7.56
C LYS A 166 -10.46 5.27 8.13
N VAL A 167 -11.62 5.48 7.51
CA VAL A 167 -12.62 6.41 8.07
C VAL A 167 -13.49 5.70 9.10
N MET A 168 -13.47 6.16 10.34
CA MET A 168 -14.31 5.69 11.45
C MET A 168 -14.87 6.90 12.21
N ASP A 169 -16.18 6.88 12.49
CA ASP A 169 -16.89 7.95 13.19
C ASP A 169 -16.63 9.36 12.62
N GLY A 170 -16.54 9.46 11.30
CA GLY A 170 -16.28 10.71 10.58
C GLY A 170 -14.84 11.22 10.70
N LYS A 171 -13.91 10.44 11.26
CA LYS A 171 -12.48 10.76 11.36
C LYS A 171 -11.63 9.75 10.60
N ARG A 172 -10.44 10.18 10.15
CA ARG A 172 -9.41 9.31 9.56
C ARG A 172 -8.50 8.78 10.66
N VAL A 173 -8.42 7.46 10.79
CA VAL A 173 -7.52 6.75 11.70
C VAL A 173 -6.42 6.09 10.89
N GLU A 174 -5.16 6.33 11.23
CA GLU A 174 -4.00 5.73 10.56
C GLU A 174 -3.96 4.23 10.84
N ILE A 175 -3.93 3.41 9.78
CA ILE A 175 -3.87 1.95 9.88
C ILE A 175 -2.69 1.34 9.10
N ALA A 176 -2.01 2.13 8.28
CA ALA A 176 -0.76 1.70 7.66
C ALA A 176 0.17 2.87 7.38
N HIS A 177 1.46 2.56 7.30
CA HIS A 177 2.53 3.54 7.13
C HIS A 177 3.63 2.90 6.27
N PHE A 178 3.85 3.44 5.08
CA PHE A 178 4.90 3.04 4.17
C PHE A 178 6.09 4.02 4.23
N LEU A 179 7.29 3.45 4.33
CA LEU A 179 8.57 4.15 4.30
C LEU A 179 9.39 3.65 3.11
N GLY A 180 9.66 4.53 2.15
CA GLY A 180 10.42 4.22 0.93
C GLY A 180 11.89 4.67 0.97
N GLU A 181 12.76 4.01 0.19
CA GLU A 181 14.21 4.31 0.18
C GLU A 181 14.44 5.70 -0.40
N ASN A 182 13.72 5.98 -1.47
CA ASN A 182 13.69 7.26 -2.13
C ASN A 182 12.38 7.43 -2.88
N ALA A 183 12.12 8.64 -3.36
CA ALA A 183 10.87 9.03 -4.02
C ALA A 183 10.55 8.24 -5.32
N ARG A 184 11.55 7.55 -5.90
CA ARG A 184 11.43 6.81 -7.16
C ARG A 184 11.55 5.31 -6.99
N ALA A 185 12.12 4.84 -5.89
CA ALA A 185 12.22 3.43 -5.59
C ALA A 185 10.87 2.91 -5.09
N ARG A 186 10.52 1.70 -5.52
CA ARG A 186 9.40 0.95 -4.95
C ARG A 186 9.81 0.16 -3.71
N ASP A 187 11.10 0.17 -3.38
CA ASP A 187 11.65 -0.52 -2.22
C ASP A 187 11.28 0.23 -0.95
N GLY A 188 10.81 -0.51 0.04
CA GLY A 188 10.31 0.08 1.28
C GLY A 188 9.85 -0.92 2.32
N VAL A 189 9.45 -0.38 3.46
CA VAL A 189 8.81 -1.12 4.54
C VAL A 189 7.40 -0.57 4.71
N LEU A 190 6.42 -1.47 4.74
CA LEU A 190 5.03 -1.19 5.05
C LEU A 190 4.73 -1.70 6.46
N LEU A 191 4.36 -0.79 7.36
CA LEU A 191 3.76 -1.10 8.65
C LEU A 191 2.25 -1.14 8.45
N LEU A 192 1.58 -2.20 8.89
CA LEU A 192 0.15 -2.39 8.69
C LEU A 192 -0.51 -2.92 9.96
N ASP A 193 -1.65 -2.35 10.32
CA ASP A 193 -2.60 -2.99 11.23
C ASP A 193 -3.40 -4.04 10.44
N GLY A 194 -2.90 -5.27 10.46
CA GLY A 194 -3.49 -6.42 9.77
C GLY A 194 -4.82 -6.89 10.36
N GLU A 195 -5.24 -6.37 11.51
CA GLU A 195 -6.59 -6.62 12.04
C GLU A 195 -7.63 -5.70 11.39
N GLN A 196 -7.18 -4.57 10.84
CA GLN A 196 -8.06 -3.56 10.23
C GLN A 196 -8.17 -3.69 8.71
N LEU A 197 -7.16 -4.24 8.05
CA LEU A 197 -7.13 -4.43 6.61
C LEU A 197 -6.19 -5.57 6.20
N ASP A 198 -6.64 -6.39 5.25
CA ASP A 198 -5.85 -7.43 4.61
C ASP A 198 -4.63 -6.86 3.87
N GLU A 199 -3.48 -7.51 4.00
CA GLU A 199 -2.21 -7.08 3.42
C GLU A 199 -2.22 -7.01 1.89
N VAL A 200 -2.86 -7.97 1.21
CA VAL A 200 -2.92 -8.00 -0.26
C VAL A 200 -3.71 -6.79 -0.75
N VAL A 201 -4.80 -6.46 -0.08
CA VAL A 201 -5.59 -5.25 -0.38
C VAL A 201 -4.76 -3.98 -0.16
N ALA A 202 -4.08 -3.87 0.99
CA ALA A 202 -3.29 -2.69 1.33
C ALA A 202 -2.16 -2.44 0.32
N GLU A 203 -1.44 -3.50 -0.06
CA GLU A 203 -0.34 -3.49 -1.02
C GLU A 203 -0.81 -3.18 -2.44
N LEU A 204 -1.86 -3.87 -2.91
CA LEU A 204 -2.43 -3.63 -4.23
C LEU A 204 -2.92 -2.18 -4.41
N ALA A 205 -3.53 -1.61 -3.36
CA ALA A 205 -3.95 -0.22 -3.37
C ALA A 205 -2.75 0.75 -3.39
N ALA A 206 -1.60 0.35 -2.84
CA ALA A 206 -0.38 1.15 -2.82
C ALA A 206 0.41 1.09 -4.15
N PHE A 207 0.43 -0.04 -4.86
CA PHE A 207 1.32 -0.28 -6.02
C PHE A 207 0.81 0.17 -7.40
N LYS A 208 -0.11 1.14 -7.46
CA LYS A 208 -0.56 1.68 -8.75
C LYS A 208 0.44 2.67 -9.36
N ASP A 209 1.23 2.19 -10.33
CA ASP A 209 2.12 3.00 -11.19
C ASP A 209 2.51 2.30 -12.50
#